data_AF-A0A3B6RML0-F1
#
_entry.id   AF-A0A3B6RML0-F1
#
_cell.length_a   1.000
_cell.length_b   1.000
_cell.length_c   1.000
_cell.angle_alpha   90.00
_cell.angle_beta   90.00
_cell.angle_gamma   90.00
#
_symmetry.space_group_name_H-M   'P 1'
#
loop_
_entity.id
_entity.type
_entity.pdbx_description
1 polymer ?
#
loop_
_entity_poly.entity_id
_entity_poly.type
_entity_poly.pdbx_seq_one_letter_code
_entity_poly.pdbx_strand_id
1 'polypeptide(L)'
;MDQFHDGQHVRLRNRRRGRYVRAAADGVRVTLSRRRASLNVAWTVHVYHSADGDGPYLLLHSAAYGRYLAATDMPLPGGHGRFRVEQRRYDQPELRPIMWQAIGAGGGGRVMLRNVGGLHLSVRVRGSRTMFYWAVEPIPAREAAPRLPPPLSFGQEEPRAERRIRVVQATAEGLYADEGWSYFQFFGRCVNHLRNALARHLNLPRSPAFVMCVRAGRHGRLTPLVVDLPHGGSGETLEVVVMLSGTPACDALRHPDIDAE
;
A
#
# COMPACT_ATOMS: atom_id res chain seq x y z
N MET A 1 -1.35 15.97 -15.31
CA MET A 1 -1.25 14.72 -14.52
C MET A 1 -2.49 13.85 -14.75
N ASP A 2 -3.03 13.86 -15.97
CA ASP A 2 -4.49 13.76 -16.15
C ASP A 2 -5.03 12.34 -16.06
N GLN A 3 -4.13 11.35 -15.92
CA GLN A 3 -4.44 9.93 -15.75
C GLN A 3 -4.50 9.50 -14.27
N PHE A 4 -4.17 10.40 -13.34
CA PHE A 4 -4.12 10.12 -11.91
C PHE A 4 -4.98 11.13 -11.16
N HIS A 5 -6.03 10.64 -10.50
CA HIS A 5 -6.90 11.44 -9.63
C HIS A 5 -6.69 11.04 -8.17
N ASP A 6 -6.71 12.00 -7.25
CA ASP A 6 -6.50 11.71 -5.83
C ASP A 6 -7.53 10.69 -5.30
N GLY A 7 -7.06 9.70 -4.52
CA GLY A 7 -7.88 8.61 -4.01
C GLY A 7 -8.23 7.51 -5.01
N GLN A 8 -7.92 7.69 -6.30
CA GLN A 8 -8.18 6.70 -7.34
C GLN A 8 -7.31 5.45 -7.13
N HIS A 9 -7.89 4.28 -7.35
CA HIS A 9 -7.14 3.03 -7.42
C HIS A 9 -6.68 2.75 -8.85
N VAL A 10 -5.41 2.36 -9.02
CA VAL A 10 -4.79 2.09 -10.32
C VAL A 10 -3.90 0.84 -10.26
N ARG A 11 -3.69 0.22 -11.42
CA ARG A 11 -2.61 -0.75 -11.67
C ARG A 11 -1.66 -0.15 -12.69
N LEU A 12 -0.35 -0.35 -12.47
CA LEU A 12 0.67 0.02 -13.45
C LEU A 12 1.08 -1.21 -14.25
N ARG A 13 0.69 -1.26 -15.53
CA ARG A 13 0.97 -2.39 -16.41
C ARG A 13 2.13 -2.12 -17.34
N ASN A 14 3.08 -3.03 -17.36
CA ASN A 14 4.04 -3.16 -18.44
C ASN A 14 3.39 -3.91 -19.61
N ARG A 15 2.89 -3.17 -20.62
CA ARG A 15 2.19 -3.75 -21.79
C ARG A 15 3.00 -4.81 -22.51
N ARG A 16 4.30 -4.56 -22.74
CA ARG A 16 5.21 -5.48 -23.45
C ARG A 16 5.32 -6.85 -22.78
N ARG A 17 5.19 -6.91 -21.45
CA ARG A 17 5.31 -8.18 -20.70
C ARG A 17 3.99 -8.73 -20.17
N GLY A 18 2.90 -7.97 -20.27
CA GLY A 18 1.63 -8.32 -19.62
C GLY A 18 1.79 -8.50 -18.11
N ARG A 19 2.59 -7.64 -17.45
CA ARG A 19 2.85 -7.72 -16.01
C ARG A 19 2.56 -6.41 -15.29
N TYR A 20 2.22 -6.51 -14.02
CA TYR A 20 1.81 -5.39 -13.17
C TYR A 20 2.83 -5.13 -12.07
N VAL A 21 3.01 -3.87 -11.71
CA VAL A 21 3.81 -3.47 -10.55
C VAL A 21 3.16 -3.99 -9.28
N ARG A 22 3.89 -4.79 -8.51
CA ARG A 22 3.41 -5.51 -7.33
C ARG A 22 4.18 -5.13 -6.08
N ALA A 23 3.47 -4.72 -5.03
CA ALA A 23 3.94 -4.69 -3.65
C ALA A 23 4.19 -6.12 -3.16
N ALA A 24 5.46 -6.51 -3.01
CA ALA A 24 5.81 -7.87 -2.59
C ALA A 24 5.36 -8.13 -1.15
N ALA A 25 5.08 -9.40 -0.87
CA ALA A 25 4.57 -9.82 0.44
C ALA A 25 5.64 -9.74 1.55
N ASP A 26 6.91 -9.42 1.26
CA ASP A 26 7.92 -9.15 2.30
C ASP A 26 7.73 -7.78 2.95
N GLY A 27 6.90 -6.91 2.37
CA GLY A 27 6.67 -5.56 2.86
C GLY A 27 7.77 -4.56 2.49
N VAL A 28 8.75 -4.96 1.67
CA VAL A 28 9.90 -4.14 1.29
C VAL A 28 10.07 -4.09 -0.23
N ARG A 29 10.06 -5.21 -0.93
CA ARG A 29 10.36 -5.24 -2.37
C ARG A 29 9.15 -4.83 -3.20
N VAL A 30 9.44 -4.28 -4.39
CA VAL A 30 8.47 -4.13 -5.47
C VAL A 30 8.91 -5.02 -6.64
N THR A 31 7.98 -5.83 -7.13
CA THR A 31 8.23 -6.87 -8.15
C THR A 31 7.20 -6.78 -9.28
N LEU A 32 7.32 -7.63 -10.31
CA LEU A 32 6.32 -7.72 -11.38
C LEU A 32 5.50 -9.00 -11.27
N SER A 33 4.18 -8.86 -11.31
CA SER A 33 3.21 -9.95 -11.25
C SER A 33 2.54 -10.20 -12.60
N ARG A 34 2.25 -11.46 -12.93
CA ARG A 34 1.30 -11.80 -14.02
C ARG A 34 -0.15 -11.74 -13.55
N ARG A 35 -0.40 -11.89 -12.25
CA ARG A 35 -1.75 -11.90 -11.66
C ARG A 35 -2.27 -10.46 -11.58
N ARG A 36 -3.36 -10.19 -12.33
CA ARG A 36 -4.10 -8.92 -12.35
C ARG A 36 -5.02 -8.76 -11.13
N ALA A 37 -5.79 -9.80 -10.81
CA ALA A 37 -6.72 -9.82 -9.68
C ALA A 37 -5.99 -10.09 -8.36
N SER A 38 -5.36 -9.05 -7.81
CA SER A 38 -4.66 -9.08 -6.52
C SER A 38 -4.54 -7.68 -5.93
N LEU A 39 -4.82 -7.54 -4.64
CA LEU A 39 -4.60 -6.27 -3.92
C LEU A 39 -3.12 -5.83 -3.93
N ASN A 40 -2.18 -6.77 -4.03
CA ASN A 40 -0.76 -6.44 -4.11
C ASN A 40 -0.35 -5.72 -5.40
N VAL A 41 -1.19 -5.69 -6.44
CA VAL A 41 -0.92 -4.91 -7.67
C VAL A 41 -1.74 -3.63 -7.75
N ALA A 42 -2.62 -3.39 -6.78
CA ALA A 42 -3.43 -2.19 -6.68
C ALA A 42 -2.68 -1.13 -5.88
N TRP A 43 -2.62 0.07 -6.44
CA TRP A 43 -2.01 1.25 -5.85
C TRP A 43 -3.06 2.35 -5.77
N THR A 44 -3.13 3.05 -4.65
CA THR A 44 -3.98 4.21 -4.48
C THR A 44 -3.16 5.47 -4.74
N VAL A 45 -3.73 6.35 -5.57
CA VAL A 45 -3.14 7.63 -5.92
C VAL A 45 -3.30 8.59 -4.74
N HIS A 46 -2.19 9.22 -4.37
CA HIS A 46 -2.15 10.32 -3.43
C HIS A 46 -1.43 11.49 -4.12
N VAL A 47 -2.18 12.53 -4.47
CA VAL A 47 -1.66 13.76 -5.05
C VAL A 47 -1.22 14.69 -3.91
N TYR A 48 0.08 14.88 -3.79
CA TYR A 48 0.70 15.73 -2.78
C TYR A 48 1.08 17.08 -3.40
N HIS A 49 0.75 18.18 -2.73
CA HIS A 49 1.15 19.53 -3.13
C HIS A 49 2.19 20.02 -2.13
N SER A 50 3.42 20.27 -2.57
CA SER A 50 4.47 20.82 -1.70
C SER A 50 4.11 22.24 -1.29
N ALA A 51 4.45 22.60 -0.05
CA ALA A 51 4.27 23.94 0.48
C ALA A 51 5.12 24.98 -0.29
N ASP A 52 6.24 24.55 -0.86
CA ASP A 52 7.20 25.41 -1.58
C ASP A 52 6.76 25.70 -3.03
N GLY A 53 5.58 25.21 -3.44
CA GLY A 53 5.02 25.46 -4.77
C GLY A 53 5.67 24.66 -5.90
N ASP A 54 6.56 23.70 -5.59
CA ASP A 54 7.27 22.86 -6.55
C ASP A 54 6.36 21.75 -7.12
N GLY A 55 5.27 22.15 -7.76
CA GLY A 55 4.33 21.30 -8.48
C GLY A 55 3.59 20.24 -7.64
N PRO A 56 2.52 19.65 -8.20
CA PRO A 56 1.90 18.49 -7.59
C PRO A 56 2.75 17.23 -7.85
N TYR A 57 3.00 16.47 -6.79
CA TYR A 57 3.70 15.19 -6.81
C TYR A 57 2.71 14.03 -6.71
N LEU A 58 2.96 12.99 -7.50
CA LEU A 58 2.26 11.72 -7.42
C LEU A 58 2.94 10.83 -6.38
N LEU A 59 2.20 10.46 -5.34
CA LEU A 59 2.53 9.40 -4.42
C LEU A 59 1.64 8.19 -4.71
N LEU A 60 2.19 6.98 -4.62
CA LEU A 60 1.45 5.74 -4.86
C LEU A 60 1.58 4.85 -3.64
N HIS A 61 0.50 4.65 -2.88
CA HIS A 61 0.50 3.73 -1.74
C HIS A 61 -0.19 2.41 -2.07
N SER A 62 0.40 1.31 -1.61
CA SER A 62 -0.10 -0.04 -1.83
C SER A 62 -1.47 -0.20 -1.17
N ALA A 63 -2.48 -0.65 -1.93
CA ALA A 63 -3.79 -0.97 -1.36
C ALA A 63 -3.75 -2.23 -0.45
N ALA A 64 -2.67 -3.01 -0.50
CA ALA A 64 -2.46 -4.17 0.36
C ALA A 64 -1.84 -3.81 1.72
N TYR A 65 -0.87 -2.89 1.73
CA TYR A 65 -0.02 -2.67 2.92
C TYR A 65 0.12 -1.20 3.34
N GLY A 66 -0.50 -0.27 2.62
CA GLY A 66 -0.43 1.18 2.86
C GLY A 66 0.94 1.82 2.62
N ARG A 67 2.00 1.02 2.39
CA ARG A 67 3.35 1.52 2.10
C ARG A 67 3.44 2.15 0.71
N TYR A 68 4.24 3.19 0.60
CA TYR A 68 4.44 3.97 -0.62
C TYR A 68 5.50 3.37 -1.53
N LEU A 69 5.28 3.48 -2.84
CA LEU A 69 6.27 3.16 -3.86
C LEU A 69 7.41 4.18 -3.79
N ALA A 70 8.60 3.73 -3.43
CA ALA A 70 9.79 4.57 -3.29
C ALA A 70 10.89 4.18 -4.27
N ALA A 71 11.59 5.18 -4.79
CA ALA A 71 12.88 5.00 -5.43
C ALA A 71 13.96 4.81 -4.35
N THR A 72 14.94 3.97 -4.62
CA THR A 72 16.12 3.80 -3.77
C THR A 72 17.37 3.88 -4.63
N ASP A 73 18.40 4.54 -4.11
CA ASP A 73 19.76 4.58 -4.66
C ASP A 73 20.48 3.23 -4.62
N MET A 74 19.86 2.17 -4.10
CA MET A 74 20.40 0.83 -4.14
C MET A 74 20.48 0.31 -5.59
N PRO A 75 21.69 -0.04 -6.08
CA PRO A 75 21.84 -0.52 -7.44
C PRO A 75 21.07 -1.82 -7.68
N LEU A 76 20.53 -1.95 -8.90
CA LEU A 76 20.08 -3.24 -9.40
C LEU A 76 21.31 -4.12 -9.69
N PRO A 77 21.38 -5.38 -9.20
CA PRO A 77 22.53 -6.25 -9.42
C PRO A 77 22.82 -6.45 -10.92
N GLY A 78 23.98 -6.02 -11.42
CA GLY A 78 24.29 -6.08 -12.86
C GLY A 78 23.59 -5.02 -13.72
N GLY A 79 23.32 -3.83 -13.17
CA GLY A 79 22.79 -2.69 -13.94
C GLY A 79 23.62 -1.43 -13.73
N HIS A 80 24.31 -0.97 -14.78
CA HIS A 80 24.91 0.36 -14.82
C HIS A 80 23.79 1.42 -14.78
N GLY A 81 23.76 2.23 -13.72
CA GLY A 81 22.83 3.37 -13.59
C GLY A 81 21.35 3.02 -13.42
N ARG A 82 21.00 1.80 -12.98
CA ARG A 82 19.60 1.41 -12.72
C ARG A 82 19.39 1.10 -11.25
N PHE A 83 18.35 1.72 -10.71
CA PHE A 83 18.07 1.78 -9.28
C PHE A 83 16.81 0.99 -8.94
N ARG A 84 16.77 0.45 -7.72
CA ARG A 84 15.65 -0.38 -7.26
C ARG A 84 14.45 0.50 -6.89
N VAL A 85 13.30 -0.15 -6.78
CA VAL A 85 12.14 0.42 -6.10
C VAL A 85 11.69 -0.49 -4.97
N GLU A 86 11.21 0.14 -3.91
CA GLU A 86 10.83 -0.49 -2.65
C GLU A 86 9.49 0.05 -2.15
N GLN A 87 8.99 -0.59 -1.10
CA GLN A 87 7.87 -0.15 -0.30
C GLN A 87 8.41 0.59 0.92
N ARG A 88 7.95 1.82 1.14
CA ARG A 88 8.46 2.69 2.20
C ARG A 88 7.34 3.32 3.02
N ARG A 89 7.63 3.58 4.29
CA ARG A 89 6.74 4.35 5.18
C ARG A 89 6.87 5.84 4.88
N TYR A 90 5.80 6.61 5.09
CA TYR A 90 5.76 8.05 4.90
C TYR A 90 5.88 8.75 6.26
N ASP A 91 7.09 8.78 6.80
CA ASP A 91 7.36 9.23 8.19
C ASP A 91 7.69 10.73 8.31
N GLN A 92 7.99 11.40 7.20
CA GLN A 92 8.35 12.82 7.14
C GLN A 92 7.48 13.53 6.09
N PRO A 93 7.12 14.82 6.26
CA PRO A 93 6.18 15.50 5.36
C PRO A 93 6.67 15.52 3.92
N GLU A 94 7.97 15.74 3.73
CA GLU A 94 8.60 15.72 2.42
C GLU A 94 9.59 14.57 2.30
N LEU A 95 9.14 13.51 1.62
CA LEU A 95 9.95 12.32 1.40
C LEU A 95 10.23 12.13 -0.09
N ARG A 96 11.29 12.78 -0.58
CA ARG A 96 11.71 12.77 -2.01
C ARG A 96 11.73 11.37 -2.65
N PRO A 97 12.12 10.28 -1.96
CA PRO A 97 12.06 8.92 -2.52
C PRO A 97 10.69 8.47 -3.01
N ILE A 98 9.59 8.91 -2.38
CA ILE A 98 8.22 8.50 -2.74
C ILE A 98 7.51 9.48 -3.68
N MET A 99 8.14 10.62 -3.97
CA MET A 99 7.60 11.69 -4.80
C MET A 99 7.90 11.44 -6.28
N TRP A 100 6.86 11.18 -7.05
CA TRP A 100 6.94 10.92 -8.49
C TRP A 100 6.28 12.02 -9.31
N GLN A 101 6.76 12.18 -10.54
CA GLN A 101 6.12 12.96 -11.59
C GLN A 101 5.74 12.01 -12.72
N ALA A 102 4.49 12.10 -13.16
CA ALA A 102 3.99 11.34 -14.30
C ALA A 102 4.21 12.14 -15.59
N ILE A 103 5.15 11.67 -16.41
CA ILE A 103 5.50 12.28 -17.70
C ILE A 103 4.79 11.50 -18.80
N GLY A 104 3.97 12.18 -19.60
CA GLY A 104 3.30 11.57 -20.74
C GLY A 104 4.30 11.10 -21.80
N ALA A 105 4.16 9.86 -22.27
CA ALA A 105 5.13 9.25 -23.18
C ALA A 105 4.87 9.50 -24.69
N GLY A 106 3.92 10.37 -25.05
CA GLY A 106 3.47 10.58 -26.43
C GLY A 106 2.78 9.34 -27.02
N GLY A 107 1.48 9.44 -27.31
CA GLY A 107 0.71 8.35 -27.94
C GLY A 107 0.46 7.09 -27.07
N GLY A 108 -0.82 6.74 -26.91
CA GLY A 108 -1.25 5.45 -26.35
C GLY A 108 -1.35 5.35 -24.82
N GLY A 109 -1.62 6.47 -24.13
CA GLY A 109 -1.98 6.47 -22.70
C GLY A 109 -0.91 5.90 -21.76
N ARG A 110 0.37 6.05 -22.13
CA ARG A 110 1.50 5.55 -21.33
C ARG A 110 2.16 6.69 -20.59
N VAL A 111 2.61 6.41 -19.39
CA VAL A 111 3.36 7.33 -18.53
C VAL A 111 4.73 6.78 -18.20
N MET A 112 5.67 7.70 -18.03
CA MET A 112 6.94 7.45 -17.39
C MET A 112 6.89 8.10 -16.01
N LEU A 113 7.19 7.34 -14.96
CA LEU A 113 7.27 7.89 -13.61
C LEU A 113 8.73 8.22 -13.29
N ARG A 114 9.01 9.50 -13.04
CA ARG A 114 10.33 10.00 -12.65
C ARG A 114 10.23 10.57 -11.24
N ASN A 115 11.10 10.14 -10.33
CA ASN A 115 11.11 10.70 -8.98
C ASN A 115 11.89 12.02 -8.92
N VAL A 116 11.75 12.77 -7.83
CA VAL A 116 12.48 14.04 -7.60
C VAL A 116 14.00 13.87 -7.71
N GLY A 117 14.53 12.70 -7.34
CA GLY A 117 15.95 12.36 -7.50
C GLY A 117 16.39 12.03 -8.94
N GLY A 118 15.52 12.16 -9.94
CA GLY A 118 15.82 11.88 -11.34
C GLY A 118 15.76 10.41 -11.75
N LEU A 119 15.41 9.51 -10.83
CA LEU A 119 15.28 8.08 -11.06
C LEU A 119 13.94 7.74 -11.70
N HIS A 120 13.99 6.92 -12.74
CA HIS A 120 12.78 6.40 -13.38
C HIS A 120 12.31 5.11 -12.72
N LEU A 121 10.99 4.94 -12.60
CA LEU A 121 10.40 3.71 -12.09
C LEU A 121 10.83 2.52 -12.95
N SER A 122 11.68 1.68 -12.39
CA SER A 122 12.26 0.50 -13.04
C SER A 122 12.18 -0.71 -12.11
N VAL A 123 11.25 -1.62 -12.39
CA VAL A 123 11.14 -2.89 -11.67
C VAL A 123 11.94 -3.96 -12.41
N ARG A 124 12.82 -4.67 -11.69
CA ARG A 124 13.68 -5.71 -12.28
C ARG A 124 12.86 -6.86 -12.86
N VAL A 125 13.27 -7.32 -14.03
CA VAL A 125 13.02 -8.69 -14.50
C VAL A 125 14.37 -9.30 -14.83
N ARG A 126 14.62 -10.56 -14.44
CA ARG A 126 15.83 -11.27 -14.84
C ARG A 126 15.98 -11.22 -16.38
N GLY A 127 17.17 -10.84 -16.86
CA GLY A 127 17.55 -10.93 -18.27
C GLY A 127 17.02 -9.89 -19.25
N SER A 128 16.49 -8.73 -18.83
CA SER A 128 16.05 -7.73 -19.84
C SER A 128 15.95 -6.27 -19.35
N ARG A 129 16.27 -5.34 -20.28
CA ARG A 129 16.03 -3.89 -20.20
C ARG A 129 14.52 -3.60 -20.28
N THR A 130 13.82 -3.67 -19.14
CA THR A 130 12.41 -3.24 -19.07
C THR A 130 12.31 -1.75 -19.42
N MET A 131 11.47 -1.40 -20.40
CA MET A 131 11.14 -0.01 -20.75
C MET A 131 10.43 0.70 -19.57
N PHE A 132 10.71 2.00 -19.41
CA PHE A 132 10.21 2.88 -18.34
C PHE A 132 8.74 3.31 -18.48
N TYR A 133 8.02 2.73 -19.45
CA TYR A 133 6.65 3.10 -19.77
C TYR A 133 5.63 2.17 -19.13
N TRP A 134 4.65 2.77 -18.46
CA TRP A 134 3.58 2.09 -17.75
C TRP A 134 2.23 2.53 -18.35
N ALA A 135 1.39 1.56 -18.67
CA ALA A 135 -0.02 1.85 -18.89
C ALA A 135 -0.71 1.97 -17.52
N VAL A 136 -1.45 3.05 -17.32
CA VAL A 136 -2.26 3.25 -16.12
C VAL A 136 -3.61 2.61 -16.37
N GLU A 137 -3.91 1.55 -15.63
CA GLU A 137 -5.22 0.89 -15.69
C GLU A 137 -6.01 1.29 -14.43
N PRO A 138 -7.11 2.05 -14.55
CA PRO A 138 -7.94 2.37 -13.40
C PRO A 138 -8.56 1.10 -12.82
N ILE A 139 -8.76 1.09 -11.51
CA ILE A 139 -9.51 0.06 -10.80
C ILE A 139 -10.77 0.72 -10.26
N PRO A 140 -11.97 0.22 -10.60
CA PRO A 140 -13.20 0.70 -9.99
C PRO A 140 -13.11 0.62 -8.46
N ALA A 141 -13.63 1.65 -7.80
CA ALA A 141 -13.82 1.62 -6.36
C ALA A 141 -15.11 0.85 -6.05
N ARG A 142 -15.09 0.11 -4.94
CA ARG A 142 -16.27 -0.49 -4.34
C ARG A 142 -16.40 -0.04 -2.89
N GLU A 143 -17.64 0.07 -2.43
CA GLU A 143 -17.98 0.45 -1.05
C GLU A 143 -17.78 -0.72 -0.09
N ALA A 144 -18.24 -1.91 -0.48
CA ALA A 144 -18.13 -3.09 0.36
C ALA A 144 -16.69 -3.61 0.47
N ALA A 145 -16.19 -3.71 1.70
CA ALA A 145 -14.89 -4.29 1.99
C ALA A 145 -14.76 -5.71 1.41
N PRO A 146 -13.60 -6.06 0.81
CA PRO A 146 -13.27 -7.43 0.47
C PRO A 146 -13.42 -8.36 1.68
N ARG A 147 -13.88 -9.58 1.45
CA ARG A 147 -13.82 -10.63 2.47
C ARG A 147 -12.36 -10.84 2.87
N LEU A 148 -12.11 -10.93 4.17
CA LEU A 148 -10.79 -11.28 4.68
C LEU A 148 -10.41 -12.68 4.17
N PRO A 149 -9.11 -12.95 3.92
CA PRO A 149 -8.61 -14.29 3.66
C PRO A 149 -9.12 -15.27 4.72
N PRO A 150 -9.34 -16.55 4.39
CA PRO A 150 -9.73 -17.52 5.40
C PRO A 150 -8.67 -17.59 6.51
N PRO A 151 -9.06 -17.83 7.78
CA PRO A 151 -8.10 -18.18 8.82
C PRO A 151 -7.27 -19.38 8.37
N LEU A 152 -6.05 -19.50 8.90
CA LEU A 152 -5.24 -20.67 8.61
C LEU A 152 -5.88 -21.93 9.18
N SER A 153 -5.79 -23.01 8.41
CA SER A 153 -6.21 -24.33 8.85
C SER A 153 -5.37 -24.81 10.04
N PHE A 154 -6.01 -25.58 10.92
CA PHE A 154 -5.33 -26.26 12.03
C PHE A 154 -4.11 -27.06 11.51
N GLY A 155 -2.96 -26.90 12.16
CA GLY A 155 -1.73 -27.63 11.81
C GLY A 155 -0.81 -26.93 10.79
N GLN A 156 -1.20 -25.78 10.23
CA GLN A 156 -0.31 -25.00 9.37
C GLN A 156 0.57 -24.06 10.22
N GLU A 157 1.88 -24.29 10.25
CA GLU A 157 2.82 -23.39 10.93
C GLU A 157 2.90 -22.04 10.21
N GLU A 158 2.54 -20.95 10.92
CA GLU A 158 2.90 -19.60 10.45
C GLU A 158 4.38 -19.35 10.68
N PRO A 159 5.08 -18.74 9.71
CA PRO A 159 6.33 -18.06 9.99
C PRO A 159 6.10 -17.09 11.16
N ARG A 160 6.79 -17.32 12.28
CA ARG A 160 6.71 -16.46 13.48
C ARG A 160 7.37 -15.11 13.17
N ALA A 161 6.61 -14.22 12.52
CA ALA A 161 6.95 -12.81 12.49
C ALA A 161 6.43 -12.20 13.80
N GLU A 162 7.35 -11.81 14.67
CA GLU A 162 7.02 -11.04 15.86
C GLU A 162 6.91 -9.57 15.45
N ARG A 163 5.79 -8.92 15.81
CA ARG A 163 5.58 -7.50 15.54
C ARG A 163 4.90 -6.82 16.70
N ARG A 164 5.23 -5.54 16.86
CA ARG A 164 4.50 -4.65 17.76
C ARG A 164 3.33 -4.03 17.00
N ILE A 165 2.13 -4.18 17.50
CA ILE A 165 0.96 -3.47 16.96
C ILE A 165 0.74 -2.24 17.83
N ARG A 166 0.78 -1.06 17.21
CA ARG A 166 0.39 0.21 17.82
C ARG A 166 -1.02 0.51 17.32
N VAL A 167 -1.99 0.64 18.21
CA VAL A 167 -3.41 0.74 17.85
C VAL A 167 -4.09 1.93 18.52
N VAL A 168 -4.98 2.58 17.77
CA VAL A 168 -5.94 3.57 18.28
C VAL A 168 -7.31 3.34 17.65
N GLN A 169 -8.37 3.66 18.38
CA GLN A 169 -9.73 3.71 17.85
C GLN A 169 -10.03 5.14 17.38
N ALA A 170 -10.51 5.28 16.15
CA ALA A 170 -10.96 6.57 15.61
C ALA A 170 -12.38 6.92 16.09
N THR A 171 -12.71 8.22 16.06
CA THR A 171 -14.08 8.70 16.24
C THR A 171 -14.97 8.30 15.06
N ALA A 172 -16.28 8.59 15.15
CA ALA A 172 -17.23 8.30 14.07
C ALA A 172 -16.91 9.08 12.78
N GLU A 173 -16.28 10.24 12.92
CA GLU A 173 -15.80 11.11 11.84
C GLU A 173 -14.41 10.71 11.32
N GLY A 174 -13.78 9.69 11.94
CA GLY A 174 -12.50 9.16 11.49
C GLY A 174 -11.30 9.91 12.05
N LEU A 175 -11.52 10.75 13.06
CA LEU A 175 -10.46 11.50 13.73
C LEU A 175 -9.77 10.63 14.78
N TYR A 176 -8.46 10.79 14.92
CA TYR A 176 -7.64 10.17 15.96
C TYR A 176 -6.43 11.05 16.23
N ALA A 177 -6.07 11.20 17.50
CA ALA A 177 -4.90 11.96 17.90
C ALA A 177 -3.63 11.12 17.76
N ASP A 178 -2.46 11.76 17.79
CA ASP A 178 -1.19 11.06 17.97
C ASP A 178 -0.99 10.59 19.43
N GLU A 179 -1.82 11.08 20.35
CA GLU A 179 -1.98 10.61 21.72
C GLU A 179 -3.05 9.49 21.81
N GLY A 180 -3.06 8.69 22.89
CA GLY A 180 -4.07 7.63 23.10
C GLY A 180 -3.80 6.31 22.36
N TRP A 181 -2.67 6.20 21.67
CA TRP A 181 -2.24 4.93 21.10
C TRP A 181 -1.82 3.95 22.19
N SER A 182 -2.32 2.73 22.11
CA SER A 182 -1.85 1.61 22.92
C SER A 182 -1.03 0.64 22.06
N TYR A 183 -0.31 -0.28 22.69
CA TYR A 183 0.44 -1.29 21.95
C TYR A 183 0.30 -2.69 22.56
N PHE A 184 0.44 -3.70 21.72
CA PHE A 184 0.56 -5.09 22.14
C PHE A 184 1.47 -5.87 21.18
N GLN A 185 2.00 -7.00 21.64
CA GLN A 185 2.79 -7.89 20.80
C GLN A 185 1.88 -8.84 20.02
N PHE A 186 2.16 -8.98 18.73
CA PHE A 186 1.45 -9.87 17.83
C PHE A 186 2.42 -10.83 17.17
N PHE A 187 2.07 -12.11 17.18
CA PHE A 187 2.83 -13.17 16.55
C PHE A 187 2.05 -13.71 15.38
N GLY A 188 2.66 -13.64 14.19
CA GLY A 188 2.09 -14.21 12.99
C GLY A 188 1.75 -13.20 11.90
N ARG A 189 0.87 -13.61 10.99
CA ARG A 189 0.57 -12.86 9.76
C ARG A 189 -0.91 -12.85 9.37
N CYS A 190 -1.69 -13.80 9.87
CA CYS A 190 -3.12 -13.87 9.57
C CYS A 190 -3.87 -12.61 10.02
N VAL A 191 -4.54 -11.96 9.08
CA VAL A 191 -5.33 -10.75 9.36
C VAL A 191 -6.55 -11.02 10.24
N ASN A 192 -7.13 -12.24 10.19
CA ASN A 192 -8.20 -12.63 11.12
C ASN A 192 -7.69 -12.79 12.56
N HIS A 193 -6.49 -13.34 12.74
CA HIS A 193 -5.89 -13.43 14.07
C HIS A 193 -5.60 -12.05 14.62
N LEU A 194 -5.11 -11.12 13.78
CA LEU A 194 -4.94 -9.72 14.16
C LEU A 194 -6.27 -9.07 14.56
N ARG A 195 -7.33 -9.27 13.76
CA ARG A 195 -8.68 -8.78 14.08
C ARG A 195 -9.16 -9.28 15.45
N ASN A 196 -8.97 -10.57 15.73
CA ASN A 196 -9.35 -11.16 17.02
C ASN A 196 -8.50 -10.65 18.19
N ALA A 197 -7.21 -10.35 17.95
CA ALA A 197 -6.34 -9.75 18.95
C ALA A 197 -6.77 -8.30 19.25
N LEU A 198 -7.07 -7.51 18.22
CA LEU A 198 -7.56 -6.13 18.36
C LEU A 198 -8.90 -6.07 19.08
N ALA A 199 -9.84 -6.96 18.73
CA ALA A 199 -11.14 -7.02 19.39
C ALA A 199 -11.00 -7.29 20.90
N ARG A 200 -10.07 -8.17 21.30
CA ARG A 200 -9.77 -8.41 22.72
C ARG A 200 -9.08 -7.22 23.38
N HIS A 201 -8.09 -6.64 22.70
CA HIS A 201 -7.28 -5.53 23.23
C HIS A 201 -8.10 -4.26 23.44
N LEU A 202 -9.06 -3.97 22.55
CA LEU A 202 -9.93 -2.79 22.61
C LEU A 202 -11.31 -3.09 23.22
N ASN A 203 -11.56 -4.31 23.70
CA ASN A 203 -12.86 -4.75 24.21
C ASN A 203 -14.04 -4.52 23.23
N LEU A 204 -13.81 -4.83 21.94
CA LEU A 204 -14.79 -4.64 20.86
C LEU A 204 -15.52 -5.96 20.50
N PRO A 205 -16.76 -5.89 19.98
CA PRO A 205 -17.46 -7.06 19.47
C PRO A 205 -16.77 -7.67 18.25
N ARG A 206 -16.90 -8.99 18.05
CA ARG A 206 -16.12 -9.72 17.04
C ARG A 206 -16.69 -9.65 15.60
N SER A 207 -17.98 -9.36 15.38
CA SER A 207 -18.57 -9.42 14.01
C SER A 207 -19.87 -8.61 13.77
N PRO A 208 -19.93 -7.77 12.70
CA PRO A 208 -18.87 -6.87 12.27
C PRO A 208 -18.97 -5.56 13.05
N ALA A 209 -18.17 -5.40 14.10
CA ALA A 209 -18.16 -4.15 14.86
C ALA A 209 -17.20 -3.09 14.30
N PHE A 210 -16.18 -3.48 13.51
CA PHE A 210 -15.15 -2.56 13.04
C PHE A 210 -14.38 -3.00 11.78
N VAL A 211 -13.73 -2.01 11.15
CA VAL A 211 -12.73 -2.10 10.08
C VAL A 211 -11.34 -1.74 10.63
N MET A 212 -10.30 -2.42 10.15
CA MET A 212 -8.90 -2.14 10.50
C MET A 212 -8.24 -1.42 9.34
N CYS A 213 -7.57 -0.30 9.60
CA CYS A 213 -6.79 0.42 8.61
C CYS A 213 -5.33 0.51 9.05
N VAL A 214 -4.38 0.21 8.18
CA VAL A 214 -2.96 0.44 8.44
C VAL A 214 -2.56 1.86 8.09
N ARG A 215 -1.71 2.47 8.93
CA ARG A 215 -1.05 3.75 8.68
C ARG A 215 0.45 3.52 8.48
N ALA A 216 0.91 3.57 7.24
CA ALA A 216 2.33 3.33 6.93
C ALA A 216 3.17 4.60 7.10
N GLY A 217 3.48 4.93 8.36
CA GLY A 217 4.22 6.14 8.76
C GLY A 217 3.30 7.32 9.07
N ARG A 218 3.80 8.32 9.79
CA ARG A 218 2.96 9.36 10.41
C ARG A 218 2.11 10.18 9.41
N HIS A 219 2.58 10.33 8.18
CA HIS A 219 1.89 11.02 7.08
C HIS A 219 1.25 10.06 6.07
N GLY A 220 1.29 8.76 6.36
CA GLY A 220 0.69 7.75 5.51
C GLY A 220 -0.83 7.83 5.52
N ARG A 221 -1.45 7.66 4.35
CA ARG A 221 -2.92 7.57 4.27
C ARG A 221 -3.38 6.23 4.84
N LEU A 222 -4.53 6.26 5.50
CA LEU A 222 -5.16 5.04 5.99
C LEU A 222 -5.49 4.11 4.83
N THR A 223 -5.08 2.86 4.96
CA THR A 223 -5.34 1.83 3.97
C THR A 223 -6.06 0.67 4.66
N PRO A 224 -7.27 0.30 4.23
CA PRO A 224 -7.98 -0.83 4.81
C PRO A 224 -7.16 -2.12 4.74
N LEU A 225 -6.98 -2.78 5.89
CA LEU A 225 -6.20 -3.99 6.00
C LEU A 225 -7.08 -5.23 5.77
N VAL A 226 -7.05 -5.71 4.54
CA VAL A 226 -7.89 -6.82 4.04
C VAL A 226 -7.06 -7.97 3.46
N VAL A 227 -5.76 -7.97 3.74
CA VAL A 227 -4.81 -9.04 3.39
C VAL A 227 -4.00 -9.41 4.61
N ASP A 228 -3.43 -10.61 4.60
CA ASP A 228 -2.45 -11.01 5.62
C ASP A 228 -1.27 -10.05 5.63
N LEU A 229 -0.73 -9.85 6.83
CA LEU A 229 0.44 -9.03 7.04
C LEU A 229 1.62 -9.52 6.17
N PRO A 230 2.58 -8.64 5.84
CA PRO A 230 3.81 -9.05 5.19
C PRO A 230 4.49 -10.24 5.89
N HIS A 231 5.35 -10.98 5.21
CA HIS A 231 6.15 -12.04 5.82
C HIS A 231 7.50 -11.53 6.34
N GLY A 232 7.95 -10.34 5.90
CA GLY A 232 9.13 -9.65 6.43
C GLY A 232 8.78 -8.65 7.54
N GLY A 233 9.77 -7.97 8.12
CA GLY A 233 9.53 -6.95 9.16
C GLY A 233 9.26 -7.55 10.54
N SER A 234 9.97 -8.63 10.91
CA SER A 234 10.04 -9.04 12.31
C SER A 234 10.68 -7.90 13.12
N GLY A 235 10.11 -7.57 14.27
CA GLY A 235 10.46 -6.41 15.09
C GLY A 235 9.89 -5.07 14.61
N GLU A 236 9.17 -5.03 13.48
CA GLU A 236 8.53 -3.79 13.01
C GLU A 236 7.32 -3.43 13.89
N THR A 237 7.10 -2.11 14.06
CA THR A 237 5.86 -1.59 14.64
C THR A 237 4.85 -1.27 13.52
N LEU A 238 3.72 -1.98 13.50
CA LEU A 238 2.60 -1.69 12.60
C LEU A 238 1.61 -0.78 13.31
N GLU A 239 1.27 0.34 12.68
CA GLU A 239 0.23 1.25 13.18
C GLU A 239 -1.13 0.89 12.57
N VAL A 240 -2.11 0.64 13.44
CA VAL A 240 -3.47 0.26 13.05
C VAL A 240 -4.47 1.24 13.65
N VAL A 241 -5.30 1.84 12.81
CA VAL A 241 -6.46 2.63 13.22
C VAL A 241 -7.70 1.77 13.05
N VAL A 242 -8.49 1.68 14.11
CA VAL A 242 -9.76 0.93 14.13
C VAL A 242 -10.92 1.90 13.97
N MET A 243 -11.81 1.64 13.00
CA MET A 243 -13.05 2.39 12.77
C MET A 243 -14.25 1.50 13.01
N LEU A 244 -15.24 1.97 13.77
CA LEU A 244 -16.45 1.20 14.02
C LEU A 244 -17.34 1.11 12.78
N SER A 245 -17.96 -0.04 12.56
CA SER A 245 -18.93 -0.23 11.47
C SER A 245 -20.14 0.68 11.65
N GLY A 246 -20.72 1.17 10.56
CA GLY A 246 -21.89 2.06 10.60
C GLY A 246 -21.56 3.50 11.01
N THR A 247 -20.27 3.86 11.02
CA THR A 247 -19.82 5.24 11.19
C THR A 247 -19.57 5.90 9.83
N PRO A 248 -19.75 7.23 9.71
CA PRO A 248 -19.44 7.94 8.46
C PRO A 248 -18.01 7.72 7.96
N ALA A 249 -17.04 7.63 8.86
CA ALA A 249 -15.65 7.33 8.50
C ALA A 249 -15.47 5.96 7.86
N CYS A 250 -16.17 4.95 8.40
CA CYS A 250 -16.17 3.60 7.83
C CYS A 250 -16.82 3.61 6.44
N ASP A 251 -17.93 4.31 6.28
CA ASP A 251 -18.68 4.38 5.01
C ASP A 251 -17.95 5.20 3.94
N ALA A 252 -17.04 6.09 4.34
CA ALA A 252 -16.16 6.84 3.44
C ALA A 252 -15.00 5.98 2.89
N LEU A 253 -14.71 4.82 3.48
CA LEU A 253 -13.65 3.94 2.98
C LEU A 253 -13.99 3.44 1.58
N ARG A 254 -12.97 3.38 0.73
CA ARG A 254 -13.07 2.85 -0.63
C ARG A 254 -12.06 1.72 -0.79
N HIS A 255 -12.50 0.67 -1.45
CA HIS A 255 -11.68 -0.50 -1.72
C HIS A 255 -11.54 -0.69 -3.23
N PRO A 256 -10.38 -1.15 -3.71
CA PRO A 256 -10.25 -1.52 -5.11
C PRO A 256 -11.07 -2.77 -5.40
N ASP A 257 -11.90 -2.71 -6.45
CA ASP A 257 -12.50 -3.89 -7.04
C ASP A 257 -11.47 -4.60 -7.92
N ILE A 258 -10.73 -5.52 -7.30
CA ILE A 258 -9.63 -6.21 -7.96
C ILE A 258 -10.10 -7.18 -9.05
N ASP A 259 -11.38 -7.54 -9.05
CA ASP A 259 -11.98 -8.55 -9.92
C ASP A 259 -12.74 -7.92 -11.09
N ALA A 260 -13.10 -6.63 -11.01
CA ALA A 260 -13.67 -5.88 -12.12
C ALA A 260 -12.80 -5.96 -13.39
N GLU A 261 -13.44 -6.18 -14.55
CA GLU A 261 -12.80 -6.35 -15.86
C GLU A 261 -12.29 -5.03 -16.47
#